data_AF-A0A7R9Y6N6-F1
#
_entry.id   AF-A0A7R9Y6N6-F1
#
_cell.length_a   1.000
_cell.length_b   1.000
_cell.length_c   1.000
_cell.angle_alpha   90.00
_cell.angle_beta   90.00
_cell.angle_gamma   90.00
#
_symmetry.space_group_name_H-M   'P 1'
#
loop_
_entity.id
_entity.type
_entity.pdbx_description
1 polymer ?
#
loop_
_entity_poly.entity_id
_entity_poly.type
_entity_poly.pdbx_seq_one_letter_code
_entity_poly.pdbx_strand_id
1 'polypeptide(L)'
;DDGSNAAPSPEQPTCAVCLEQLDPPSRGADGERAAMPCCDRDGATMAFCVGCVDIICSQGPGGVGRCPKCRALVRRSNDGARGVFVGAELQGTCRMCLQSRTIVDVERNVCDACELGARHALRYECRACAATQRIPHPMWRYQPSAATFGNVTWACQRCGDYTNWRVHPDDADGVPLGDAPESWDVRERWLEDVRRTRNEGRGRREEDAGGFVDGAHGYGGWNVRMRRANGGAKFRF
;
A
#
# COMPACT_ATOMS: atom_id res chain seq x y z
N ASP A 1 -52.22 22.20 19.81
CA ASP A 1 -51.50 20.93 19.59
C ASP A 1 -50.84 20.92 18.22
N ASP A 2 -49.73 21.64 18.08
CA ASP A 2 -48.87 21.57 16.89
C ASP A 2 -47.70 20.63 17.18
N GLY A 3 -47.95 19.33 17.01
CA GLY A 3 -46.95 18.27 17.13
C GLY A 3 -46.40 17.92 15.76
N SER A 4 -45.53 18.76 15.19
CA SER A 4 -44.74 18.41 14.01
C SER A 4 -43.78 17.28 14.36
N ASN A 5 -44.21 16.06 14.10
CA ASN A 5 -43.41 14.85 14.24
C ASN A 5 -42.43 14.80 13.04
N ALA A 6 -41.30 15.49 13.17
CA ALA A 6 -40.19 15.38 12.23
C ALA A 6 -39.67 13.93 12.29
N ALA A 7 -39.91 13.16 11.23
CA ALA A 7 -39.32 11.84 11.08
C ALA A 7 -37.78 11.95 11.23
N PRO A 8 -37.13 11.03 11.95
CA PRO A 8 -35.68 11.05 12.06
C PRO A 8 -35.08 10.95 10.65
N SER A 9 -34.35 11.98 10.24
CA SER A 9 -33.55 11.95 9.01
C SER A 9 -32.66 10.70 9.05
N PRO A 10 -32.55 9.93 7.96
CA PRO A 10 -31.70 8.75 7.95
C PRO A 10 -30.27 9.15 8.34
N GLU A 11 -29.71 8.49 9.36
CA GLU A 11 -28.33 8.72 9.78
C GLU A 11 -27.42 8.58 8.56
N GLN A 12 -26.69 9.65 8.25
CA GLN A 12 -25.82 9.68 7.10
C GLN A 12 -24.66 8.71 7.33
N PRO A 13 -24.37 7.81 6.38
CA PRO A 13 -23.33 6.82 6.56
C PRO A 13 -21.96 7.51 6.70
N THR A 14 -21.08 6.95 7.52
CA THR A 14 -19.72 7.45 7.71
C THR A 14 -18.72 6.63 6.90
N CYS A 15 -17.63 7.27 6.49
CA CYS A 15 -16.51 6.60 5.86
C CYS A 15 -15.77 5.74 6.89
N ALA A 16 -15.64 4.44 6.65
CA ALA A 16 -14.91 3.53 7.55
C ALA A 16 -13.37 3.72 7.54
N VAL A 17 -12.84 4.63 6.70
CA VAL A 17 -11.41 4.97 6.65
C VAL A 17 -11.13 6.27 7.40
N CYS A 18 -11.73 7.40 7.00
CA CYS A 18 -11.50 8.70 7.65
C CYS A 18 -12.48 9.02 8.80
N LEU A 19 -13.54 8.23 8.97
CA LEU A 19 -14.61 8.42 9.97
C LEU A 19 -15.47 9.67 9.77
N GLU A 20 -15.32 10.36 8.63
CA GLU A 20 -16.13 11.53 8.28
C GLU A 20 -17.51 11.11 7.72
N GLN A 21 -18.50 11.99 7.86
CA GLN A 21 -19.81 11.79 7.25
C GLN A 21 -19.69 11.83 5.72
N LEU A 22 -20.41 10.93 5.05
CA LEU A 22 -20.42 10.89 3.59
C LEU A 22 -21.38 11.94 3.05
N ASP A 23 -20.89 12.72 2.10
CA ASP A 23 -21.69 13.73 1.42
C ASP A 23 -22.80 13.07 0.59
N PRO A 24 -23.97 13.72 0.47
CA PRO A 24 -24.97 13.31 -0.50
C PRO A 24 -24.40 13.40 -1.92
N PRO A 25 -24.89 12.55 -2.85
CA PRO A 25 -24.38 12.51 -4.21
C PRO A 25 -24.55 13.87 -4.90
N SER A 26 -23.43 14.54 -5.18
CA SER A 26 -23.36 15.90 -5.73
C SER A 26 -22.37 16.02 -6.90
N ARG A 27 -22.25 14.93 -7.67
CA ARG A 27 -21.36 14.76 -8.83
C ARG A 27 -19.88 14.92 -8.49
N GLY A 28 -19.37 13.98 -7.70
CA GLY A 28 -17.95 13.66 -7.63
C GLY A 28 -17.14 14.48 -6.64
N ALA A 29 -17.73 14.92 -5.52
CA ALA A 29 -16.95 15.43 -4.39
C ALA A 29 -16.16 14.30 -3.69
N ASP A 30 -15.01 14.62 -3.10
CA ASP A 30 -14.15 13.63 -2.44
C ASP A 30 -14.84 12.96 -1.22
N GLY A 31 -15.78 13.65 -0.59
CA GLY A 31 -16.57 13.17 0.54
C GLY A 31 -17.76 12.27 0.16
N GLU A 32 -18.08 12.13 -1.13
CA GLU A 32 -19.17 11.24 -1.58
C GLU A 32 -18.86 9.76 -1.31
N ARG A 33 -19.90 8.92 -1.24
CA ARG A 33 -19.73 7.46 -1.16
C ARG A 33 -19.08 6.91 -2.43
N ALA A 34 -17.98 6.20 -2.26
CA ALA A 34 -17.34 5.41 -3.31
C ALA A 34 -18.17 4.16 -3.64
N ALA A 35 -18.50 3.97 -4.92
CA ALA A 35 -19.12 2.75 -5.42
C ALA A 35 -18.05 1.67 -5.63
N MET A 36 -18.02 0.65 -4.75
CA MET A 36 -16.99 -0.40 -4.78
C MET A 36 -17.49 -1.69 -5.46
N PRO A 37 -16.74 -2.26 -6.41
CA PRO A 37 -17.20 -3.42 -7.20
C PRO A 37 -17.23 -4.73 -6.40
N CYS A 38 -16.58 -4.76 -5.24
CA CYS A 38 -16.28 -6.00 -4.51
C CYS A 38 -17.06 -6.17 -3.21
N CYS A 39 -17.50 -5.08 -2.57
CA CYS A 39 -18.10 -5.15 -1.23
C CYS A 39 -19.20 -4.12 -0.97
N ASP A 40 -19.55 -3.31 -1.98
CA ASP A 40 -20.63 -2.34 -1.93
C ASP A 40 -21.91 -3.02 -2.42
N ARG A 41 -22.63 -3.62 -1.47
CA ARG A 41 -23.93 -4.26 -1.70
C ARG A 41 -25.01 -3.49 -0.95
N ASP A 42 -26.26 -3.66 -1.36
CA ASP A 42 -27.39 -3.09 -0.61
C ASP A 42 -27.36 -3.58 0.84
N GLY A 43 -27.49 -2.64 1.78
CA GLY A 43 -27.36 -2.92 3.22
C GLY A 43 -25.92 -3.15 3.70
N ALA A 44 -24.89 -2.79 2.92
CA ALA A 44 -23.52 -2.79 3.42
C ALA A 44 -23.38 -1.89 4.65
N THR A 45 -22.86 -2.45 5.74
CA THR A 45 -22.63 -1.77 7.01
C THR A 45 -21.39 -0.87 7.02
N MET A 46 -20.60 -0.90 5.95
CA MET A 46 -19.38 -0.12 5.80
C MET A 46 -19.43 0.59 4.45
N ALA A 47 -19.13 1.88 4.47
CA ALA A 47 -19.01 2.72 3.30
C ALA A 47 -17.66 3.44 3.32
N PHE A 48 -17.20 3.88 2.15
CA PHE A 48 -15.94 4.60 1.98
C PHE A 48 -16.19 5.87 1.20
N CYS A 49 -15.45 6.95 1.47
CA CYS A 49 -15.51 8.13 0.63
C CYS A 49 -14.63 7.96 -0.61
N VAL A 50 -14.96 8.66 -1.69
CA VAL A 50 -14.21 8.67 -2.94
C VAL A 50 -12.74 9.00 -2.68
N GLY A 51 -12.47 10.08 -1.95
CA GLY A 51 -11.12 10.55 -1.68
C GLY A 51 -10.22 9.51 -0.98
N CYS A 52 -10.75 8.80 0.02
CA CYS A 52 -9.98 7.75 0.70
C CYS A 52 -9.61 6.61 -0.25
N VAL A 53 -10.54 6.15 -1.09
CA VAL A 53 -10.28 5.04 -2.01
C VAL A 53 -9.31 5.48 -3.12
N ASP A 54 -9.38 6.72 -3.58
CA ASP A 54 -8.42 7.25 -4.56
C ASP A 54 -7.01 7.36 -4.00
N ILE A 55 -6.85 7.81 -2.76
CA ILE A 55 -5.54 7.85 -2.10
C ILE A 55 -4.96 6.43 -2.07
N ILE A 56 -5.75 5.44 -1.65
CA ILE A 56 -5.33 4.03 -1.62
C ILE A 56 -4.91 3.55 -3.02
N CYS A 57 -5.68 3.88 -4.05
CA CYS A 57 -5.35 3.52 -5.43
C CYS A 57 -4.07 4.21 -5.92
N SER A 58 -3.89 5.51 -5.62
CA SER A 58 -2.75 6.31 -6.04
C SER A 58 -1.42 5.89 -5.41
N GLN A 59 -1.48 5.34 -4.19
CA GLN A 59 -0.32 4.74 -3.51
C GLN A 59 0.01 3.34 -4.03
N GLY A 60 -0.94 2.74 -4.75
CA GLY A 60 -0.80 1.45 -5.39
C GLY A 60 -0.08 1.52 -6.73
N PRO A 61 0.66 0.47 -7.12
CA PRO A 61 1.30 0.39 -8.43
C PRO A 61 0.23 0.50 -9.54
N GLY A 62 0.51 1.28 -10.58
CA GLY A 62 -0.42 1.46 -11.71
C GLY A 62 -1.78 2.06 -11.34
N GLY A 63 -1.90 2.74 -10.18
CA GLY A 63 -3.18 3.25 -9.71
C GLY A 63 -4.12 2.17 -9.17
N VAL A 64 -3.60 0.99 -8.82
CA VAL A 64 -4.38 -0.16 -8.32
C VAL A 64 -4.24 -0.29 -6.81
N GLY A 65 -5.34 -0.05 -6.10
CA GLY A 65 -5.44 -0.16 -4.65
C GLY A 65 -6.06 -1.48 -4.19
N ARG A 66 -5.97 -1.76 -2.88
CA ARG A 66 -6.71 -2.85 -2.23
C ARG A 66 -7.90 -2.28 -1.49
N CYS A 67 -9.08 -2.84 -1.71
CA CYS A 67 -10.27 -2.48 -0.95
C CYS A 67 -10.01 -2.60 0.57
N PRO A 68 -10.31 -1.56 1.37
CA PRO A 68 -10.09 -1.59 2.82
C PRO A 68 -10.80 -2.73 3.55
N LYS A 69 -11.93 -3.19 3.02
CA LYS A 69 -12.75 -4.24 3.63
C LYS A 69 -12.33 -5.65 3.24
N CYS A 70 -12.31 -5.95 1.94
CA CYS A 70 -12.11 -7.32 1.45
C CYS A 70 -10.78 -7.54 0.73
N ARG A 71 -9.93 -6.52 0.63
CA ARG A 71 -8.60 -6.56 -0.01
C ARG A 71 -8.58 -6.87 -1.52
N ALA A 72 -9.75 -6.96 -2.16
CA ALA A 72 -9.89 -7.07 -3.61
C ALA A 72 -9.19 -5.91 -4.31
N LEU A 73 -8.62 -6.16 -5.49
CA LEU A 73 -7.94 -5.13 -6.26
C LEU A 73 -8.95 -4.25 -6.97
N VAL A 74 -8.82 -2.94 -6.77
CA VAL A 74 -9.72 -1.94 -7.33
C VAL A 74 -8.90 -0.81 -7.94
N ARG A 75 -9.48 -0.15 -8.93
CA ARG A 75 -8.96 1.07 -9.52
C ARG A 75 -10.11 2.00 -9.89
N ARG A 76 -9.81 3.28 -10.08
CA ARG A 76 -10.79 4.25 -10.56
C ARG A 76 -11.29 3.86 -11.97
N SER A 77 -12.59 4.01 -12.22
CA SER A 77 -13.15 3.80 -13.56
C SER A 77 -12.60 4.84 -14.55
N ASN A 78 -12.40 4.43 -15.80
CA ASN A 78 -11.93 5.32 -16.87
C ASN A 78 -13.09 6.03 -17.60
N ASP A 79 -14.35 5.68 -17.30
CA ASP A 79 -15.53 6.16 -18.02
C ASP A 79 -15.92 7.60 -17.67
N GLY A 80 -15.04 8.33 -16.97
CA GLY A 80 -15.27 9.71 -16.52
C GLY A 80 -16.20 9.84 -15.31
N ALA A 81 -16.86 8.74 -14.88
CA ALA A 81 -17.69 8.73 -13.68
C ALA A 81 -16.82 8.83 -12.41
N ARG A 82 -16.80 10.01 -11.77
CA ARG A 82 -16.18 10.19 -10.45
C ARG A 82 -16.88 9.30 -9.41
N GLY A 83 -16.10 8.77 -8.49
CA GLY A 83 -16.58 7.94 -7.38
C GLY A 83 -16.93 6.49 -7.72
N VAL A 84 -16.78 6.09 -9.00
CA VAL A 84 -16.98 4.69 -9.43
C VAL A 84 -15.64 3.98 -9.54
N PHE A 85 -15.51 2.87 -8.81
CA PHE A 85 -14.34 2.00 -8.86
C PHE A 85 -14.70 0.69 -9.55
N VAL A 86 -13.72 0.09 -10.23
CA VAL A 86 -13.86 -1.16 -10.97
C VAL A 86 -12.85 -2.18 -10.49
N GLY A 87 -13.19 -3.46 -10.66
CA GLY A 87 -12.27 -4.55 -10.39
C GLY A 87 -11.02 -4.41 -11.25
N ALA A 88 -9.86 -4.50 -10.62
CA ALA A 88 -8.56 -4.36 -11.28
C ALA A 88 -7.81 -5.69 -11.36
N GLU A 89 -8.51 -6.82 -11.24
CA GLU A 89 -7.92 -8.14 -11.36
C GLU A 89 -7.53 -8.39 -12.82
N LEU A 90 -6.25 -8.23 -13.12
CA LEU A 90 -5.66 -8.61 -14.40
C LEU A 90 -4.85 -9.88 -14.19
N GLN A 91 -5.28 -11.00 -14.76
CA GLN A 91 -4.42 -12.19 -14.83
C GLN A 91 -3.46 -12.04 -16.01
N GLY A 92 -2.19 -12.31 -15.78
CA GLY A 92 -1.16 -12.26 -16.82
C GLY A 92 0.11 -12.98 -16.40
N THR A 93 1.00 -13.18 -17.36
CA THR A 93 2.33 -13.77 -17.08
C THR A 93 3.24 -12.67 -16.57
N CYS A 94 3.61 -12.73 -15.29
CA CYS A 94 4.50 -11.75 -14.68
C CYS A 94 5.88 -11.76 -15.36
N ARG A 95 6.41 -10.61 -15.78
CA ARG A 95 7.73 -10.54 -16.44
C ARG A 95 8.90 -10.97 -15.54
N MET A 96 8.71 -10.97 -14.22
CA MET A 96 9.78 -11.23 -13.24
C MET A 96 9.86 -12.69 -12.83
N CYS A 97 8.72 -13.31 -12.45
CA CYS A 97 8.69 -14.72 -12.08
C CYS A 97 8.24 -15.64 -13.22
N LEU A 98 7.82 -15.09 -14.36
CA LEU A 98 7.33 -15.82 -15.53
C LEU A 98 6.13 -16.74 -15.26
N GLN A 99 5.39 -16.49 -14.17
CA GLN A 99 4.20 -17.24 -13.78
C GLN A 99 2.93 -16.45 -14.09
N SER A 100 1.85 -17.17 -14.42
CA SER A 100 0.49 -16.60 -14.49
C SER A 100 0.03 -16.19 -13.09
N ARG A 101 -0.16 -14.89 -12.88
CA ARG A 101 -0.50 -14.26 -11.61
C ARG A 101 -1.38 -13.04 -11.83
N THR A 102 -1.94 -12.53 -10.74
CA THR A 102 -2.56 -11.20 -10.73
C THR A 102 -1.49 -10.12 -10.90
N ILE A 103 -1.55 -9.40 -12.01
CA ILE A 103 -0.71 -8.27 -12.37
C ILE A 103 -1.25 -7.01 -11.68
N VAL A 104 -0.40 -6.37 -10.88
CA VAL A 104 -0.74 -5.12 -10.18
C VAL A 104 -0.04 -3.92 -10.77
N ASP A 105 1.12 -4.12 -11.41
CA ASP A 105 1.78 -3.11 -12.21
C ASP A 105 1.62 -3.49 -13.69
N VAL A 106 0.67 -2.85 -14.36
CA VAL A 106 0.34 -3.13 -15.76
C VAL A 106 1.45 -2.65 -16.70
N GLU A 107 2.06 -1.49 -16.41
CA GLU A 107 3.12 -0.90 -17.25
C GLU A 107 4.37 -1.76 -17.24
N ARG A 108 4.77 -2.24 -16.07
CA ARG A 108 5.89 -3.16 -15.89
C ARG A 108 5.49 -4.61 -16.10
N ASN A 109 4.21 -4.95 -16.21
CA ASN A 109 3.70 -6.32 -16.25
C ASN A 109 4.22 -7.20 -15.09
N VAL A 110 4.10 -6.68 -13.87
CA VAL A 110 4.62 -7.30 -12.63
C VAL A 110 3.47 -7.67 -11.68
N CYS A 111 3.56 -8.86 -11.08
CA CYS A 111 2.58 -9.32 -10.09
C CYS A 111 2.83 -8.72 -8.70
N ASP A 112 1.80 -8.77 -7.84
CA ASP A 112 1.84 -8.25 -6.46
C ASP A 112 3.07 -8.72 -5.66
N ALA A 113 3.37 -10.02 -5.73
CA ALA A 113 4.52 -10.59 -5.03
C ALA A 113 5.83 -9.97 -5.54
N CYS A 114 6.07 -10.01 -6.85
CA CYS A 114 7.32 -9.48 -7.42
C CYS A 114 7.47 -7.97 -7.20
N GLU A 115 6.37 -7.21 -7.22
CA GLU A 115 6.39 -5.79 -6.92
C GLU A 115 6.76 -5.52 -5.45
N LEU A 116 6.23 -6.32 -4.51
CA LEU A 116 6.63 -6.25 -3.11
C LEU A 116 8.11 -6.64 -2.92
N GLY A 117 8.53 -7.73 -3.56
CA GLY A 117 9.93 -8.17 -3.54
C GLY A 117 10.90 -7.15 -4.09
N ALA A 118 10.49 -6.38 -5.11
CA ALA A 118 11.30 -5.29 -5.66
C ALA A 118 11.44 -4.11 -4.68
N ARG A 119 10.37 -3.76 -3.94
CA ARG A 119 10.42 -2.72 -2.91
C ARG A 119 11.30 -3.11 -1.72
N HIS A 120 11.33 -4.40 -1.37
CA HIS A 120 12.15 -4.97 -0.32
C HIS A 120 13.19 -5.93 -0.93
N ALA A 121 14.07 -5.40 -1.77
CA ALA A 121 15.05 -6.21 -2.51
C ALA A 121 16.18 -6.75 -1.60
N LEU A 122 15.85 -7.72 -0.74
CA LEU A 122 16.76 -8.33 0.23
C LEU A 122 17.79 -9.23 -0.44
N ARG A 123 18.91 -9.45 0.26
CA ARG A 123 19.89 -10.49 -0.07
C ARG A 123 19.40 -11.84 0.43
N TYR A 124 19.63 -12.86 -0.38
CA TYR A 124 19.35 -14.25 -0.04
C TYR A 124 20.60 -15.09 -0.21
N GLU A 125 20.75 -16.08 0.66
CA GLU A 125 21.82 -17.06 0.59
C GLU A 125 21.34 -18.32 -0.16
N CYS A 126 22.17 -18.78 -1.10
CA CYS A 126 21.96 -19.98 -1.90
C CYS A 126 22.23 -21.24 -1.08
N ARG A 127 21.31 -22.20 -1.05
CA ARG A 127 21.51 -23.48 -0.35
C ARG A 127 22.67 -24.31 -0.90
N ALA A 128 22.90 -24.24 -2.22
CA ALA A 128 23.88 -25.08 -2.89
C ALA A 128 25.32 -24.54 -2.80
N CYS A 129 25.53 -23.23 -2.92
CA CYS A 129 26.88 -22.64 -2.99
C CYS A 129 27.16 -21.59 -1.92
N ALA A 130 26.23 -21.32 -1.01
CA ALA A 130 26.29 -20.30 0.04
C ALA A 130 26.54 -18.86 -0.46
N ALA A 131 26.56 -18.64 -1.78
CA ALA A 131 26.68 -17.31 -2.34
C ALA A 131 25.40 -16.52 -2.10
N THR A 132 25.55 -15.20 -2.02
CA THR A 132 24.42 -14.29 -1.84
C THR A 132 24.03 -13.63 -3.15
N GLN A 133 22.73 -13.40 -3.36
CA GLN A 133 22.24 -12.56 -4.44
C GLN A 133 20.98 -11.81 -3.98
N ARG A 134 20.71 -10.65 -4.58
CA ARG A 134 19.42 -9.97 -4.40
C ARG A 134 18.38 -10.64 -5.28
N ILE A 135 17.23 -10.97 -4.70
CA ILE A 135 16.11 -11.58 -5.42
C ILE A 135 14.93 -10.62 -5.33
N PRO A 136 14.44 -10.04 -6.44
CA PRO A 136 13.32 -9.11 -6.43
C PRO A 136 11.98 -9.87 -6.37
N HIS A 137 11.90 -10.84 -5.47
CA HIS A 137 10.72 -11.65 -5.17
C HIS A 137 10.72 -11.91 -3.65
N PRO A 138 9.56 -11.87 -2.97
CA PRO A 138 9.44 -12.06 -1.54
C PRO A 138 9.66 -13.52 -1.14
N MET A 139 10.87 -14.03 -1.34
CA MET A 139 11.22 -15.43 -1.06
C MET A 139 11.14 -15.75 0.44
N TRP A 140 11.05 -14.74 1.31
CA TRP A 140 10.79 -14.90 2.75
C TRP A 140 9.43 -15.54 3.02
N ARG A 141 8.42 -15.33 2.17
CA ARG A 141 7.07 -15.90 2.31
C ARG A 141 7.03 -17.43 2.33
N TYR A 142 8.10 -18.06 1.85
CA TYR A 142 8.21 -19.50 1.69
C TYR A 142 9.15 -20.14 2.71
N GLN A 143 9.60 -19.38 3.71
CA GLN A 143 10.53 -19.83 4.75
C GLN A 143 9.77 -20.13 6.05
N PRO A 144 9.98 -21.30 6.68
CA PRO A 144 9.41 -21.57 8.00
C PRO A 144 9.86 -20.57 9.07
N SER A 145 11.10 -20.09 8.99
CA SER A 145 11.68 -19.05 9.86
C SER A 145 12.77 -18.28 9.10
N ALA A 146 13.15 -17.09 9.57
CA ALA A 146 14.19 -16.27 8.95
C ALA A 146 15.55 -16.96 8.77
N ALA A 147 15.85 -17.95 9.62
CA ALA A 147 17.11 -18.69 9.60
C ALA A 147 17.11 -19.93 8.68
N THR A 148 15.94 -20.29 8.13
CA THR A 148 15.76 -21.56 7.40
C THR A 148 15.57 -21.33 5.90
N PHE A 149 16.05 -22.29 5.10
CA PHE A 149 15.82 -22.28 3.66
C PHE A 149 14.34 -22.52 3.36
N GLY A 150 13.81 -21.78 2.38
CA GLY A 150 12.43 -21.92 1.96
C GLY A 150 12.17 -23.20 1.16
N ASN A 151 10.89 -23.48 0.92
CA ASN A 151 10.45 -24.69 0.20
C ASN A 151 10.28 -24.50 -1.32
N VAL A 152 10.37 -23.27 -1.83
CA VAL A 152 10.37 -23.00 -3.28
C VAL A 152 11.77 -22.69 -3.79
N THR A 153 11.99 -22.86 -5.09
CA THR A 153 13.28 -22.60 -5.72
C THR A 153 13.28 -21.29 -6.52
N TRP A 154 14.47 -20.73 -6.70
CA TRP A 154 14.74 -19.60 -7.61
C TRP A 154 16.13 -19.78 -8.25
N ALA A 155 16.34 -19.18 -9.43
CA ALA A 155 17.57 -19.29 -10.18
C ALA A 155 18.77 -18.68 -9.44
N CYS A 156 19.84 -19.45 -9.27
CA CYS A 156 21.11 -18.98 -8.74
C CYS A 156 22.03 -18.57 -9.89
N GLN A 157 22.42 -17.30 -9.93
CA GLN A 157 23.29 -16.78 -10.99
C GLN A 157 24.71 -17.36 -10.93
N ARG A 158 25.14 -17.87 -9.78
CA ARG A 158 26.45 -18.49 -9.59
C ARG A 158 26.47 -19.99 -9.89
N CYS A 159 25.42 -20.72 -9.52
CA CYS A 159 25.31 -22.15 -9.83
C CYS A 159 24.88 -22.39 -11.28
N GLY A 160 24.14 -21.44 -11.88
CA GLY A 160 23.48 -21.65 -13.17
C GLY A 160 22.27 -22.59 -13.10
N ASP A 161 21.71 -22.82 -11.90
CA ASP A 161 20.59 -23.73 -11.65
C ASP A 161 19.65 -23.18 -10.55
N TYR A 162 18.49 -23.81 -10.39
CA TYR A 162 17.50 -23.50 -9.36
C TYR A 162 17.89 -24.13 -8.02
N THR A 163 17.70 -23.36 -6.95
CA THR A 163 18.02 -23.80 -5.59
C THR A 163 17.04 -23.16 -4.59
N ASN A 164 17.07 -23.61 -3.33
CA ASN A 164 16.33 -22.95 -2.26
C ASN A 164 17.13 -21.80 -1.65
N TRP A 165 16.41 -20.86 -1.06
CA TRP A 165 16.96 -19.60 -0.57
C TRP A 165 16.51 -19.33 0.85
N ARG A 166 17.39 -18.77 1.67
CA ARG A 166 17.05 -18.15 2.95
C ARG A 166 17.38 -16.67 2.92
N VAL A 167 16.66 -15.83 3.68
CA VAL A 167 17.03 -14.42 3.83
C VAL A 167 18.43 -14.35 4.45
N HIS A 168 19.29 -13.46 3.96
CA HIS A 168 20.59 -13.23 4.57
C HIS A 168 20.39 -12.71 6.01
N PRO A 169 21.11 -13.21 7.03
CA PRO A 169 20.88 -12.82 8.43
C PRO A 169 20.83 -11.30 8.66
N ASP A 170 21.77 -10.57 8.08
CA ASP A 170 21.83 -9.09 8.18
C ASP A 170 20.61 -8.35 7.58
N ASP A 171 19.87 -9.01 6.68
CA ASP A 171 18.73 -8.42 5.96
C ASP A 171 17.39 -8.89 6.57
N ALA A 172 17.40 -9.72 7.61
CA ALA A 172 16.19 -10.32 8.19
C ALA A 172 15.22 -9.25 8.74
N ASP A 173 15.72 -8.20 9.40
CA ASP A 173 14.91 -7.08 9.87
C ASP A 173 14.35 -6.19 8.74
N GLY A 174 14.82 -6.38 7.50
CA GLY A 174 14.28 -5.70 6.31
C GLY A 174 12.98 -6.32 5.78
N VAL A 175 12.59 -7.50 6.28
CA VAL A 175 11.31 -8.13 5.93
C VAL A 175 10.15 -7.33 6.56
N PRO A 176 9.15 -6.91 5.78
CA PRO A 176 7.99 -6.22 6.33
C PRO A 176 7.27 -7.10 7.35
N LEU A 177 7.15 -6.62 8.60
CA LEU A 177 6.56 -7.42 9.68
C LEU A 177 5.13 -7.87 9.37
N GLY A 178 4.34 -7.03 8.68
CA GLY A 178 2.98 -7.36 8.25
C GLY A 178 2.88 -8.31 7.04
N ASP A 179 4.01 -8.66 6.41
CA ASP A 179 4.09 -9.62 5.31
C ASP A 179 4.90 -10.88 5.65
N ALA A 180 5.61 -10.88 6.78
CA ALA A 180 6.35 -12.04 7.26
C ALA A 180 5.39 -13.23 7.50
N PRO A 181 5.83 -14.47 7.24
CA PRO A 181 5.03 -15.66 7.55
C PRO A 181 4.62 -15.71 9.02
N GLU A 182 3.43 -16.21 9.30
CA GLU A 182 2.94 -16.38 10.68
C GLU A 182 3.90 -17.23 11.54
N SER A 183 4.55 -18.22 10.93
CA SER A 183 5.53 -19.08 11.58
C SER A 183 6.81 -18.36 12.05
N TRP A 184 7.03 -17.11 11.64
CA TRP A 184 8.12 -16.29 12.15
C TRP A 184 7.81 -15.65 13.52
N ASP A 185 6.56 -15.76 13.98
CA ASP A 185 6.09 -15.28 15.28
C ASP A 185 6.36 -13.78 15.53
N VAL A 186 6.33 -12.97 14.46
CA VAL A 186 6.57 -11.51 14.53
C VAL A 186 5.28 -10.69 14.69
N ARG A 187 4.13 -11.35 14.92
CA ARG A 187 2.83 -10.67 14.94
C ARG A 187 2.72 -9.65 16.07
N GLU A 188 3.16 -9.96 17.28
CA GLU A 188 3.11 -9.00 18.38
C GLU A 188 4.04 -7.81 18.13
N ARG A 189 5.25 -8.03 17.61
CA ARG A 189 6.17 -6.96 17.19
C ARG A 189 5.55 -6.08 16.12
N TRP A 190 4.84 -6.66 15.15
CA TRP A 190 4.10 -5.91 14.13
C TRP A 190 2.99 -5.05 14.76
N LEU A 191 2.17 -5.61 15.65
CA LEU A 191 1.11 -4.87 16.33
C LEU A 191 1.67 -3.73 17.19
N GLU A 192 2.80 -3.94 17.85
CA GLU A 192 3.52 -2.91 18.60
C GLU A 192 4.01 -1.77 17.69
N ASP A 193 4.60 -2.09 16.54
CA ASP A 193 5.04 -1.10 15.56
C ASP A 193 3.87 -0.26 15.01
N VAL A 194 2.74 -0.90 14.73
CA VAL A 194 1.49 -0.22 14.34
C VAL A 194 0.99 0.71 15.46
N ARG A 195 1.00 0.26 16.72
CA ARG A 195 0.60 1.09 17.88
C ARG A 195 1.52 2.29 18.05
N ARG A 196 2.83 2.09 17.94
CA ARG A 196 3.85 3.15 18.02
C ARG A 196 3.65 4.19 16.93
N THR A 197 3.58 3.76 15.66
CA THR A 197 3.39 4.65 14.51
C THR A 197 2.14 5.51 14.67
N ARG A 198 1.04 4.91 15.17
CA ARG A 198 -0.21 5.64 15.45
C ARG A 198 -0.04 6.69 16.54
N ASN A 199 0.70 6.38 17.61
CA ASN A 199 0.94 7.30 18.72
C ASN A 199 1.86 8.46 18.30
N GLU A 200 2.90 8.18 17.53
CA GLU A 200 3.80 9.21 16.98
C GLU A 200 3.08 10.14 15.98
N GLY A 201 2.20 9.58 15.15
CA GLY A 201 1.35 10.36 14.25
C GLY A 201 0.32 11.24 14.97
N ARG A 202 -0.06 10.89 16.22
CA ARG A 202 -0.88 11.74 17.10
C ARG A 202 -0.05 12.86 17.74
N GLY A 203 1.15 12.57 18.23
CA GLY A 203 2.04 13.55 18.85
C GLY A 203 2.43 14.70 17.90
N ARG A 204 2.70 14.42 16.63
CA ARG A 204 2.99 15.47 15.63
C ARG A 204 1.78 16.38 15.36
N ARG A 205 0.56 15.83 15.36
CA ARG A 205 -0.67 16.64 15.20
C ARG A 205 -0.94 17.52 16.42
N GLU A 206 -0.54 17.09 17.62
CA GLU A 206 -0.64 17.90 18.84
C GLU A 206 0.45 18.99 18.90
N GLU A 207 1.67 18.72 18.44
CA GLU A 207 2.74 19.73 18.33
C GLU A 207 2.40 20.80 17.27
N ASP A 208 1.85 20.40 16.12
CA ASP A 208 1.37 21.34 15.10
C ASP A 208 0.14 22.14 15.54
N ALA A 209 -0.68 21.61 16.47
CA ALA A 209 -1.82 22.31 17.07
C ALA A 209 -1.46 23.18 18.28
N GLY A 210 -0.31 22.93 18.93
CA GLY A 210 0.21 23.70 20.07
C GLY A 210 1.00 24.96 19.68
N GLY A 211 1.26 25.17 18.38
CA GLY A 211 1.98 26.31 17.84
C GLY A 211 1.11 27.55 17.55
N PHE A 212 0.06 27.83 18.33
CA PHE A 212 -0.60 29.14 18.32
C PHE A 212 -0.15 29.93 19.55
N VAL A 213 1.00 30.58 19.43
CA VAL A 213 1.38 31.69 20.31
C VAL A 213 1.01 32.99 19.61
N ASP A 214 0.06 33.69 20.22
CA ASP A 214 -0.36 35.05 19.91
C ASP A 214 0.85 35.99 19.84
N GLY A 215 0.97 36.75 18.75
CA GLY A 215 2.08 37.66 18.56
C GLY A 215 2.05 38.39 17.23
N ALA A 216 1.22 39.42 17.15
CA ALA A 216 1.17 40.37 16.05
C ALA A 216 2.57 40.93 15.67
N HIS A 217 2.90 40.88 14.38
CA HIS A 217 3.51 41.93 13.55
C HIS A 217 4.35 41.36 12.41
N GLY A 218 4.17 41.94 11.21
CA GLY A 218 5.28 42.11 10.27
C GLY A 218 5.27 41.22 9.02
N TYR A 219 4.96 41.86 7.91
CA TYR A 219 5.35 41.50 6.54
C TYR A 219 6.78 40.93 6.44
N GLY A 220 6.98 39.92 5.59
CA GLY A 220 8.33 39.53 5.13
C GLY A 220 8.43 38.06 4.71
N GLY A 221 8.34 37.81 3.40
CA GLY A 221 8.58 36.47 2.86
C GLY A 221 10.05 36.08 2.87
N TRP A 222 10.35 34.78 2.96
CA TRP A 222 11.64 34.22 2.56
C TRP A 222 11.49 32.83 1.96
N ASN A 223 12.00 32.76 0.73
CA ASN A 223 12.33 31.61 -0.09
C ASN A 223 12.98 30.43 0.65
N VAL A 224 12.58 29.20 0.30
CA VAL A 224 13.47 28.03 0.39
C VAL A 224 13.97 27.69 -1.01
N ARG A 225 15.26 27.97 -1.18
CA ARG A 225 16.14 27.62 -2.27
C ARG A 225 16.69 26.21 -2.00
N MET A 226 16.62 25.28 -2.95
CA MET A 226 17.68 24.28 -3.22
C MET A 226 17.42 23.61 -4.57
N ARG A 227 18.21 24.00 -5.58
CA ARG A 227 19.40 23.29 -6.11
C ARG A 227 19.06 22.20 -7.12
N ARG A 228 19.01 22.63 -8.39
CA ARG A 228 19.28 21.77 -9.56
C ARG A 228 20.71 21.24 -9.47
N ALA A 229 20.87 19.93 -9.45
CA ALA A 229 22.13 19.28 -9.79
C ALA A 229 22.08 18.91 -11.27
N ASN A 230 22.82 19.67 -12.09
CA ASN A 230 23.22 19.27 -13.44
C ASN A 230 24.43 18.34 -13.30
N GLY A 231 24.38 17.17 -13.94
CA GLY A 231 25.51 16.25 -14.05
C GLY A 231 25.27 15.29 -15.21
N GLY A 232 25.48 15.78 -16.43
CA GLY A 232 25.33 14.99 -17.64
C GLY A 232 26.42 13.95 -17.79
N ALA A 233 26.03 12.74 -18.19
CA ALA A 233 26.89 11.81 -18.91
C ALA A 233 26.21 11.49 -20.23
N LYS A 234 26.83 11.95 -21.33
CA LYS A 234 26.47 11.62 -22.70
C LYS A 234 26.85 10.16 -22.96
N PHE A 235 25.93 9.36 -23.48
CA PHE A 235 26.29 8.20 -24.29
C PHE A 235 25.82 8.44 -25.72
N ARG A 236 26.78 8.31 -26.65
CA ARG A 236 26.62 8.35 -28.10
C ARG A 236 26.66 6.90 -28.59
N PHE A 237 25.68 6.58 -29.44
CA PHE A 237 25.49 5.40 -30.31
C PHE A 237 25.47 4.02 -29.64
#